data_AF-A0A7Y0VT49-F1
#
_entry.id   AF-A0A7Y0VT49-F1
#
_cell.length_a   1.000
_cell.length_b   1.000
_cell.length_c   1.000
_cell.angle_alpha   90.00
_cell.angle_beta   90.00
_cell.angle_gamma   90.00
#
_symmetry.space_group_name_H-M   'P 1'
#
loop_
_entity.id
_entity.type
_entity.pdbx_description
1 polymer ?
#
loop_
_entity_poly.entity_id
_entity_poly.type
_entity_poly.pdbx_seq_one_letter_code
_entity_poly.pdbx_strand_id
1 'polypeptide(L)'
;MVVSSFQSQEPESCRPSDVPLDPNRVQAFFQRASKIDSRTLHDRYEWAPCYLEGNLKYNGHICTWQVRAGATGVIWCSAKEQYFACDECGDLFERPEQ
;
A
#
# COMPACT_ATOMS: atom_id res chain seq x y z
N MET A 1 4.06 -9.22 -9.46
CA MET A 1 3.05 -8.25 -8.97
C MET A 1 2.69 -7.35 -10.14
N VAL A 2 1.44 -6.91 -10.24
CA VAL A 2 0.96 -5.99 -11.29
C VAL A 2 0.26 -4.82 -10.62
N VAL A 3 0.60 -3.61 -11.04
CA VAL A 3 -0.10 -2.37 -10.68
C VAL A 3 -1.28 -2.20 -11.63
N SER A 4 -2.48 -2.01 -11.08
CA SER A 4 -3.69 -1.78 -11.86
C SER A 4 -3.94 -0.29 -12.05
N SER A 5 -4.10 0.45 -10.94
CA SER A 5 -4.44 1.88 -11.01
C SER A 5 -4.13 2.63 -9.71
N PHE A 6 -3.98 3.95 -9.82
CA PHE A 6 -4.04 4.88 -8.69
C PHE A 6 -5.48 5.33 -8.48
N GLN A 7 -5.91 5.40 -7.23
CA GLN A 7 -7.22 5.85 -6.81
C GLN A 7 -7.08 6.93 -5.74
N SER A 8 -7.92 7.96 -5.80
CA SER A 8 -7.99 9.00 -4.77
C SER A 8 -9.43 9.45 -4.58
N GLN A 9 -9.88 9.44 -3.33
CA GLN A 9 -11.16 10.04 -2.94
C GLN A 9 -11.06 11.57 -2.77
N GLU A 10 -9.83 12.09 -2.63
CA GLU A 10 -9.52 13.52 -2.47
C GLU A 10 -8.38 13.92 -3.43
N PRO A 11 -8.66 14.01 -4.74
CA PRO A 11 -7.63 14.19 -5.77
C PRO A 11 -6.88 15.52 -5.69
N GLU A 12 -7.49 16.54 -5.07
CA GLU A 12 -6.86 17.85 -4.82
C GLU A 12 -5.79 17.78 -3.72
N SER A 13 -5.94 16.84 -2.78
CA SER A 13 -5.10 16.73 -1.57
C SER A 13 -4.06 15.60 -1.68
N CYS A 14 -4.42 14.47 -2.28
CA CYS A 14 -3.51 13.35 -2.50
C CYS A 14 -3.32 13.01 -3.97
N ARG A 15 -2.06 13.07 -4.40
CA ARG A 15 -1.58 12.91 -5.76
C ARG A 15 -0.93 11.54 -5.96
N PRO A 16 -0.76 11.09 -7.21
CA PRO A 16 -0.05 9.84 -7.50
C PRO A 16 1.37 9.79 -6.92
N SER A 17 2.03 10.96 -6.74
CA SER A 17 3.37 11.01 -6.15
C SER A 17 3.44 10.65 -4.67
N ASP A 18 2.30 10.58 -3.98
CA ASP A 18 2.24 10.30 -2.54
C ASP A 18 2.16 8.79 -2.27
N VAL A 19 2.18 7.96 -3.34
CA VAL A 19 2.21 6.50 -3.27
C VAL A 19 3.38 5.93 -4.08
N PRO A 20 3.87 4.71 -3.77
CA PRO A 20 4.97 4.08 -4.51
C PRO A 20 4.49 3.61 -5.89
N LEU A 21 4.62 4.46 -6.91
CA LEU A 21 4.05 4.27 -8.24
C LEU A 21 4.54 3.04 -9.03
N ASP A 22 5.70 2.49 -8.69
CA ASP A 22 6.30 1.36 -9.42
C ASP A 22 6.17 0.03 -8.65
N PRO A 23 5.90 -1.10 -9.34
CA PRO A 23 5.78 -2.42 -8.72
C PRO A 23 6.94 -2.83 -7.80
N ASN A 24 8.18 -2.40 -8.09
CA ASN A 24 9.34 -2.78 -7.27
C ASN A 24 9.29 -2.12 -5.89
N ARG A 25 8.83 -0.87 -5.82
CA ARG A 25 8.67 -0.14 -4.54
C ARG A 25 7.51 -0.70 -3.73
N VAL A 26 6.41 -1.07 -4.39
CA VAL A 26 5.30 -1.76 -3.74
C VAL A 26 5.75 -3.11 -3.17
N GLN A 27 6.55 -3.87 -3.92
CA GLN A 27 7.11 -5.13 -3.45
C GLN A 27 8.04 -4.90 -2.24
N ALA A 28 8.92 -3.91 -2.30
CA ALA A 28 9.79 -3.54 -1.19
C ALA A 28 8.99 -3.13 0.05
N PHE A 29 7.88 -2.40 -0.13
CA PHE A 29 6.98 -2.05 0.96
C PHE A 29 6.45 -3.31 1.65
N PHE A 30 5.86 -4.26 0.92
CA PHE A 30 5.35 -5.49 1.54
C PHE A 30 6.43 -6.41 2.13
N GLN A 31 7.70 -6.26 1.71
CA GLN A 31 8.84 -6.97 2.30
C GLN A 31 9.30 -6.36 3.62
N ARG A 32 9.19 -5.03 3.79
CA ARG A 32 9.63 -4.29 4.97
C ARG A 32 8.52 -4.07 5.99
N ALA A 33 7.28 -3.93 5.52
CA ALA A 33 6.12 -3.64 6.35
C ALA A 33 5.82 -4.78 7.32
N SER A 34 5.43 -4.41 8.53
CA SER A 34 4.98 -5.36 9.54
C SER A 34 3.49 -5.62 9.40
N LYS A 35 3.09 -6.87 9.60
CA LYS A 35 1.66 -7.22 9.65
C LYS A 35 1.06 -6.70 10.96
N ILE A 36 -0.07 -6.01 10.85
CA ILE A 36 -0.80 -5.43 11.98
C ILE A 36 -2.26 -5.88 11.99
N ASP A 37 -2.93 -5.73 13.13
CA ASP A 37 -4.37 -5.91 13.26
C ASP A 37 -5.14 -4.60 12.93
N SER A 38 -6.45 -4.71 12.73
CA SER A 38 -7.30 -3.57 12.36
C SER A 38 -7.39 -2.48 13.42
N ARG A 39 -7.28 -2.83 14.72
CA ARG A 39 -7.26 -1.84 15.80
C ARG A 39 -5.97 -1.05 15.75
N THR A 40 -4.83 -1.72 15.62
CA THR A 40 -3.52 -1.05 15.48
C THR A 40 -3.50 -0.11 14.28
N LEU A 41 -4.07 -0.55 13.14
CA LEU A 41 -4.22 0.28 11.95
C LEU A 41 -5.01 1.57 12.25
N HIS A 42 -6.21 1.42 12.83
CA HIS A 42 -7.08 2.55 13.16
C HIS A 42 -6.48 3.52 14.19
N ASP A 43 -5.82 2.98 15.23
CA ASP A 43 -5.37 3.78 16.37
C ASP A 43 -4.03 4.49 16.12
N ARG A 44 -3.20 3.99 15.19
CA ARG A 44 -1.81 4.46 15.03
C ARG A 44 -1.45 4.99 13.66
N TYR A 45 -2.20 4.64 12.62
CA TYR A 45 -1.83 4.94 11.25
C TYR A 45 -2.88 5.79 10.55
N GLU A 46 -2.41 6.68 9.68
CA GLU A 46 -3.29 7.44 8.82
C GLU A 46 -3.86 6.54 7.72
N TRP A 47 -5.19 6.49 7.66
CA TRP A 47 -5.89 5.84 6.56
C TRP A 47 -6.07 6.83 5.39
N ALA A 48 -5.00 7.01 4.62
CA ALA A 48 -5.00 7.99 3.54
C ALA A 48 -6.12 7.72 2.49
N PRO A 49 -6.76 8.78 1.95
CA PRO A 49 -7.89 8.67 1.02
C PRO A 49 -7.49 8.15 -0.37
N CYS A 50 -6.19 8.03 -0.61
CA CYS A 50 -5.57 7.63 -1.86
C CYS A 50 -4.72 6.37 -1.70
N TYR A 51 -4.67 5.58 -2.77
CA TYR A 51 -3.92 4.34 -2.81
C TYR A 51 -3.56 3.96 -4.24
N LEU A 52 -2.49 3.18 -4.34
CA LEU A 52 -2.22 2.35 -5.49
C LEU A 52 -2.81 0.97 -5.24
N GLU A 53 -3.41 0.37 -6.27
CA GLU A 53 -3.92 -0.99 -6.19
C GLU A 53 -3.42 -1.87 -7.32
N GLY A 54 -3.52 -3.17 -7.10
CA GLY A 54 -3.17 -4.13 -8.11
C GLY A 54 -3.43 -5.56 -7.70
N ASN A 55 -2.80 -6.48 -8.44
CA ASN A 55 -2.90 -7.90 -8.19
C ASN A 55 -1.51 -8.49 -7.91
N LEU A 56 -1.44 -9.42 -6.97
CA LEU A 56 -0.26 -10.25 -6.75
C LEU A 56 -0.64 -11.73 -6.72
N LYS A 57 0.32 -12.57 -7.10
CA LYS A 57 0.22 -14.00 -6.86
C LYS A 57 0.82 -14.29 -5.49
N TYR A 58 0.01 -14.70 -4.54
CA TYR A 58 0.43 -15.05 -3.18
C TYR A 58 -0.04 -16.47 -2.86
N ASN A 59 0.89 -17.36 -2.49
CA ASN A 59 0.60 -18.77 -2.20
C ASN A 59 -0.27 -19.46 -3.27
N GLY A 60 0.01 -19.20 -4.56
CA GLY A 60 -0.75 -19.78 -5.68
C GLY A 60 -2.08 -19.11 -5.98
N HIS A 61 -2.56 -18.20 -5.14
CA HIS A 61 -3.82 -17.47 -5.31
C HIS A 61 -3.55 -16.08 -5.90
N ILE A 62 -4.50 -15.59 -6.70
CA ILE A 62 -4.51 -14.17 -7.11
C ILE A 62 -5.17 -13.39 -5.98
N CYS A 63 -4.44 -12.43 -5.44
CA CYS A 63 -4.88 -11.55 -4.38
C CYS A 63 -4.84 -10.10 -4.84
N THR A 64 -5.83 -9.32 -4.42
CA THR A 64 -5.82 -7.88 -4.61
C THR A 64 -4.99 -7.25 -3.51
N TRP A 65 -4.24 -6.20 -3.82
CA TRP A 65 -3.50 -5.42 -2.84
C TRP A 65 -3.77 -3.93 -3.02
N GLN A 66 -3.63 -3.20 -1.92
CA GLN A 66 -3.58 -1.74 -1.91
C GLN A 66 -2.41 -1.26 -1.05
N VAL A 67 -1.77 -0.16 -1.47
CA VAL A 67 -0.81 0.61 -0.68
C VAL A 67 -1.24 2.06 -0.69
N ARG A 68 -1.42 2.63 0.50
CA ARG A 68 -1.91 3.98 0.77
C ARG A 68 -0.75 4.92 1.09
N ALA A 69 -0.95 6.21 0.84
CA ALA A 69 0.08 7.24 1.08
C ALA A 69 0.56 7.32 2.54
N GLY A 70 -0.29 6.95 3.51
CA GLY A 70 0.06 6.86 4.93
C GLY A 70 0.93 5.65 5.32
N ALA A 71 1.74 5.13 4.39
CA ALA A 71 2.58 3.93 4.58
C ALA A 71 1.84 2.71 5.13
N THR A 72 0.57 2.55 4.75
CA THR A 72 -0.27 1.40 5.09
C THR A 72 -0.61 0.61 3.86
N GLY A 73 -0.82 -0.69 4.01
CA GLY A 73 -1.21 -1.56 2.93
C GLY A 73 -2.12 -2.67 3.38
N VAL A 74 -2.79 -3.26 2.41
CA VAL A 74 -3.73 -4.35 2.65
C VAL A 74 -3.68 -5.34 1.51
N ILE A 75 -3.73 -6.62 1.85
CA ILE A 75 -3.84 -7.72 0.90
C ILE A 75 -5.12 -8.49 1.18
N TRP A 76 -5.93 -8.71 0.15
CA TRP A 76 -7.12 -9.55 0.19
C TRP A 76 -6.90 -10.82 -0.62
N CYS A 77 -6.86 -11.96 0.08
CA CYS A 77 -6.77 -13.29 -0.52
C CYS A 77 -7.98 -14.11 -0.05
N SER A 78 -8.82 -14.61 -0.97
CA SER A 78 -9.90 -15.56 -0.66
C SER A 78 -10.74 -15.18 0.59
N ALA A 79 -11.20 -13.92 0.64
CA ALA A 79 -11.98 -13.32 1.74
C ALA A 79 -11.26 -13.13 3.08
N LYS A 80 -9.92 -13.24 3.12
CA LYS A 80 -9.11 -12.82 4.28
C LYS A 80 -8.35 -11.54 3.95
N GLU A 81 -8.58 -10.51 4.74
CA GLU A 81 -7.82 -9.28 4.73
C GLU A 81 -6.62 -9.36 5.67
N GLN A 82 -5.52 -8.75 5.25
CA GLN A 82 -4.30 -8.65 6.03
C GLN A 82 -3.78 -7.24 5.91
N TYR A 83 -3.62 -6.56 7.06
CA TYR A 83 -3.13 -5.21 7.12
C TYR A 83 -1.63 -5.16 7.39
N PHE A 84 -0.99 -4.16 6.80
CA PHE A 84 0.43 -3.92 6.89
C PHE A 84 0.66 -2.44 7.14
N ALA A 85 1.68 -2.13 7.93
CA ALA A 85 2.18 -0.77 8.07
C ALA A 85 3.70 -0.77 8.19
N CYS A 86 4.31 0.34 7.79
CA CYS A 86 5.75 0.48 7.80
C CYS A 86 6.16 1.88 8.27
N ASP A 87 6.78 1.94 9.45
CA ASP A 87 7.27 3.19 10.03
C ASP A 87 8.58 3.67 9.35
N GLU A 88 9.33 2.74 8.76
CA GLU A 88 10.67 2.99 8.19
C GLU A 88 10.70 2.93 6.65
N CYS A 89 9.54 3.07 5.99
CA CYS A 89 9.43 2.96 4.53
C CYS A 89 9.40 4.32 3.81
N GLY A 90 9.69 5.44 4.48
CA GLY A 90 9.61 6.78 3.88
C GLY A 90 10.33 6.90 2.53
N ASP A 91 11.50 6.26 2.40
CA ASP A 91 12.31 6.21 1.18
C ASP A 91 11.58 5.62 -0.04
N LEU A 92 10.58 4.75 0.18
CA LEU A 92 9.78 4.15 -0.89
C LEU A 92 8.71 5.11 -1.43
N PHE A 93 8.26 6.05 -0.61
CA PHE A 93 7.21 7.03 -0.90
C PHE A 93 7.80 8.37 -1.36
N GLU A 94 9.07 8.63 -1.08
CA GLU A 94 9.80 9.77 -1.62
C GLU A 94 9.91 9.69 -3.15
N ARG A 95 9.77 10.83 -3.83
CA ARG A 95 10.05 10.89 -5.27
C ARG A 95 11.51 10.50 -5.49
N PRO A 96 11.83 9.69 -6.51
CA PRO A 96 13.22 9.64 -6.95
C PRO A 96 13.59 11.07 -7.38
N GLU A 97 14.52 11.71 -6.65
CA GLU A 97 15.17 12.91 -7.15
C GLU A 97 15.73 12.58 -8.55
N GLN A 98 15.29 13.38 -9.53
CA GLN A 98 15.69 13.26 -10.93
C GLN A 98 17.14 13.73 -11.10
#